data_AF-A0A5D2MYS7-F1
#
_entry.id   AF-A0A5D2MYS7-F1
#
_cell.length_a   1.000
_cell.length_b   1.000
_cell.length_c   1.000
_cell.angle_alpha   90.00
_cell.angle_beta   90.00
_cell.angle_gamma   90.00
#
_symmetry.space_group_name_H-M   'P 1'
#
loop_
_entity.id
_entity.type
_entity.pdbx_description
1 polymer ?
#
loop_
_entity_poly.entity_id
_entity_poly.type
_entity_poly.pdbx_seq_one_letter_code
_entity_poly.pdbx_strand_id
1 'polypeptide(L)'
;MLTSYIHHGLLAGALQVFRGMIQEGFEPDSVTISTILSSFCSLKTAAQIHGWVLRRGIEWNTSVVNAMIVVYSNLGKLDGASWLFQRMPEWDIVSWNSIISGHSKHPEALLYFEQMVRSGTSPDSITKKYGVDPRMEHYACMVNIYRSAELIDEAFNMIVERMEFEARPTVWGAMLYACSVHRNIQIREIA
;
A
#
# COMPACT_ATOMS: atom_id res chain seq x y z
N MET A 1 12.81 24.46 3.24
CA MET A 1 12.68 25.12 1.93
C MET A 1 11.96 24.22 0.93
N LEU A 2 12.46 23.03 0.58
CA LEU A 2 11.81 22.15 -0.40
C LEU A 2 10.35 21.76 -0.02
N THR A 3 10.11 21.43 1.25
CA THR A 3 8.75 21.16 1.78
C THR A 3 7.82 22.36 1.67
N SER A 4 8.29 23.59 1.88
CA SER A 4 7.45 24.78 1.76
C SER A 4 7.01 25.03 0.33
N TYR A 5 7.87 24.79 -0.68
CA TYR A 5 7.46 24.86 -2.09
C TYR A 5 6.33 23.87 -2.40
N ILE A 6 6.43 22.65 -1.88
CA ILE A 6 5.43 21.60 -2.08
C ILE A 6 4.09 21.97 -1.43
N HIS A 7 4.11 22.48 -0.19
CA HIS A 7 2.88 22.92 0.49
C HIS A 7 2.15 24.05 -0.23
N HIS A 8 2.86 24.89 -1.00
CA HIS A 8 2.26 25.96 -1.80
C HIS A 8 1.94 25.53 -3.24
N GLY A 9 2.04 24.24 -3.57
CA GLY A 9 1.78 23.72 -4.92
C GLY A 9 2.83 24.12 -5.96
N LEU A 10 3.96 24.71 -5.54
CA LEU A 10 5.04 25.17 -6.41
C LEU A 10 5.97 24.02 -6.79
N LEU A 11 5.39 23.03 -7.46
CA LEU A 11 6.06 21.79 -7.85
C LEU A 11 7.29 22.08 -8.71
N ALA A 12 7.18 22.88 -9.78
CA ALA A 12 8.34 23.17 -10.63
C ALA A 12 9.54 23.75 -9.84
N GLY A 13 9.27 24.62 -8.87
CA GLY A 13 10.30 25.20 -7.98
C GLY A 13 10.92 24.16 -7.05
N ALA A 14 10.13 23.28 -6.45
CA ALA A 14 10.65 22.21 -5.60
C ALA A 14 11.56 21.23 -6.37
N LEU A 15 11.22 20.88 -7.62
CA LEU A 15 12.11 20.07 -8.48
C LEU A 15 13.39 20.82 -8.85
N GLN A 16 13.32 22.12 -9.08
CA GLN A 16 14.50 22.92 -9.39
C GLN A 16 15.44 23.00 -8.19
N VAL A 17 14.92 23.22 -6.98
CA VAL A 17 15.69 23.18 -5.73
C VAL A 17 16.35 21.82 -5.54
N PHE A 18 15.60 20.72 -5.75
CA PHE A 18 16.16 19.37 -5.66
C PHE A 18 17.28 19.12 -6.67
N ARG A 19 17.10 19.56 -7.93
CA ARG A 19 18.14 19.45 -8.96
C ARG A 19 19.37 20.27 -8.64
N GLY A 20 19.19 21.51 -8.17
CA GLY A 20 20.28 22.38 -7.74
C GLY A 20 21.09 21.73 -6.61
N MET A 21 20.41 21.17 -5.61
CA MET A 21 21.04 20.45 -4.51
C MET A 21 21.95 19.31 -5.01
N ILE A 22 21.46 18.50 -5.96
CA ILE A 22 22.27 17.43 -6.57
C ILE A 22 23.44 17.97 -7.39
N GLN A 23 23.23 19.05 -8.15
CA GLN A 23 24.26 19.66 -9.01
C GLN A 23 25.39 20.31 -8.20
N GLU A 24 25.06 20.89 -7.05
CA GLU A 24 26.01 21.48 -6.10
C GLU A 24 26.73 20.44 -5.23
N GLY A 25 26.41 19.15 -5.41
CA GLY A 25 27.07 18.04 -4.72
C GLY A 25 26.50 17.71 -3.34
N PHE A 26 25.41 18.36 -2.92
CA PHE A 26 24.70 18.00 -1.69
C PHE A 26 23.96 16.67 -1.88
N GLU A 27 23.90 15.87 -0.82
CA GLU A 27 23.19 14.60 -0.81
C GLU A 27 21.80 14.76 -0.19
N PRO A 28 20.72 14.67 -1.01
CA PRO A 28 19.37 14.60 -0.47
C PRO A 28 19.22 13.44 0.52
N ASP A 29 18.62 13.71 1.68
CA ASP A 29 18.25 12.66 2.61
C ASP A 29 17.01 11.88 2.13
N SER A 30 16.73 10.76 2.81
CA SER A 30 15.59 9.87 2.49
C SER A 30 14.24 10.59 2.57
N VAL A 31 14.10 11.55 3.49
CA VAL A 31 12.90 12.39 3.64
C VAL A 31 12.70 13.27 2.42
N THR A 32 13.74 13.95 1.96
CA THR A 32 13.71 14.81 0.76
C THR A 32 13.37 14.01 -0.49
N ILE A 33 14.01 12.84 -0.67
CA ILE A 33 13.76 11.96 -1.82
C ILE A 33 12.30 11.48 -1.82
N SER A 34 11.82 10.98 -0.68
CA SER A 34 10.44 10.46 -0.54
C SER A 34 9.39 11.56 -0.79
N THR A 35 9.68 12.78 -0.33
CA THR A 35 8.84 13.97 -0.50
C THR A 35 8.75 14.39 -1.96
N ILE A 36 9.88 14.38 -2.69
CA ILE A 36 9.89 14.62 -4.13
C ILE A 36 9.14 13.50 -4.87
N LEU A 37 9.42 12.23 -4.59
CA LEU A 37 8.74 11.12 -5.25
C LEU A 37 7.21 11.21 -5.11
N SER A 38 6.73 11.53 -3.91
CA SER A 38 5.29 11.66 -3.63
C SER A 38 4.62 12.85 -4.33
N SER A 39 5.39 13.93 -4.59
CA SER A 39 4.86 15.19 -5.12
C SER A 39 4.94 15.31 -6.64
N PHE A 40 5.78 14.49 -7.29
CA PHE A 40 6.13 14.64 -8.71
C PHE A 40 5.85 13.38 -9.51
N CYS A 41 4.62 13.21 -9.98
CA CYS A 41 4.22 11.97 -10.67
C CYS A 41 4.22 12.10 -12.20
N SER A 42 5.38 11.85 -12.80
CA SER A 42 5.47 11.30 -14.15
C SER A 42 6.40 10.10 -14.16
N LEU A 43 6.14 9.10 -15.01
CA LEU A 43 7.00 7.92 -15.14
C LEU A 43 8.45 8.29 -15.45
N LYS A 44 8.66 9.37 -16.23
CA LYS A 44 9.99 9.88 -16.56
C LYS A 44 10.72 10.39 -15.32
N THR A 45 10.07 11.19 -14.48
CA THR A 45 10.68 11.71 -13.25
C THR A 45 10.97 10.59 -12.26
N ALA A 46 10.03 9.66 -12.09
CA ALA A 46 10.21 8.48 -11.23
C ALA A 46 11.42 7.65 -11.66
N ALA A 47 11.56 7.36 -12.96
CA ALA A 47 12.69 6.61 -13.50
C ALA A 47 14.03 7.36 -13.31
N GLN A 48 14.05 8.69 -13.48
CA GLN A 48 15.25 9.49 -13.25
C GLN A 48 15.72 9.44 -11.79
N ILE A 49 14.77 9.58 -10.85
CA ILE A 49 15.07 9.51 -9.42
C ILE A 49 15.50 8.09 -9.05
N HIS A 50 14.82 7.07 -9.56
CA HIS A 50 15.19 5.67 -9.34
C HIS A 50 16.61 5.37 -9.83
N GLY A 51 16.97 5.79 -11.04
CA GLY A 51 18.33 5.64 -11.55
C GLY A 51 19.38 6.45 -10.79
N TRP A 52 19.01 7.58 -10.19
CA TRP A 52 19.90 8.34 -9.30
C TRP A 52 20.11 7.62 -7.96
N VAL A 53 19.04 7.11 -7.36
CA VAL A 53 19.04 6.34 -6.10
C VAL A 53 19.90 5.07 -6.24
N LEU A 54 19.73 4.30 -7.32
CA LEU A 54 20.53 3.10 -7.61
C LEU A 54 22.02 3.38 -7.72
N ARG A 55 22.41 4.47 -8.40
CA ARG A 55 23.83 4.84 -8.55
C ARG A 55 24.49 5.25 -7.24
N ARG A 56 23.69 5.61 -6.23
CA ARG A 56 24.17 6.00 -4.91
C ARG A 56 24.17 4.84 -3.90
N GLY A 57 23.64 3.67 -4.26
CA GLY A 57 23.59 2.51 -3.36
C GLY A 57 22.61 2.68 -2.20
N ILE A 58 21.66 3.61 -2.30
CA ILE A 58 20.65 3.88 -1.25
C ILE A 58 19.27 3.35 -1.64
N GLU A 59 19.19 2.53 -2.68
CA GLU A 59 17.95 2.01 -3.24
C GLU A 59 17.15 1.16 -2.26
N TRP A 60 17.78 0.55 -1.27
CA TRP A 60 17.11 -0.28 -0.27
C TRP A 60 16.83 0.45 1.04
N ASN A 61 17.01 1.77 1.09
CA ASN A 61 16.51 2.56 2.21
C ASN A 61 14.97 2.43 2.26
N THR A 62 14.44 1.95 3.38
CA THR A 62 13.02 1.61 3.55
C THR A 62 12.09 2.75 3.13
N SER A 63 12.36 3.98 3.56
CA SER A 63 11.56 5.16 3.20
C SER A 63 11.56 5.42 1.69
N VAL A 64 12.73 5.28 1.05
CA VAL A 64 12.89 5.51 -0.39
C VAL A 64 12.15 4.44 -1.19
N VAL A 65 12.30 3.15 -0.84
CA VAL A 65 11.58 2.07 -1.53
C VAL A 65 10.07 2.22 -1.34
N ASN A 66 9.61 2.53 -0.14
CA ASN A 66 8.18 2.73 0.14
C ASN A 66 7.59 3.85 -0.73
N ALA A 67 8.31 4.97 -0.86
CA ALA A 67 7.91 6.05 -1.76
C ALA A 67 7.87 5.59 -3.23
N MET A 68 8.84 4.78 -3.67
CA MET A 68 8.83 4.23 -5.03
C MET A 68 7.67 3.26 -5.27
N ILE A 69 7.36 2.36 -4.33
CA ILE A 69 6.22 1.43 -4.42
C ILE A 69 4.92 2.23 -4.63
N VAL A 70 4.71 3.30 -3.86
CA VAL A 70 3.54 4.19 -4.01
C VAL A 70 3.52 4.84 -5.38
N VAL A 71 4.66 5.37 -5.85
CA VAL A 71 4.75 6.02 -7.16
C VAL A 71 4.45 5.04 -8.30
N TYR A 72 5.08 3.86 -8.31
CA TYR A 72 4.83 2.85 -9.34
C TYR A 72 3.37 2.37 -9.31
N SER A 73 2.79 2.20 -8.12
CA SER A 73 1.37 1.82 -7.96
C SER A 73 0.43 2.89 -8.51
N ASN A 74 0.64 4.17 -8.18
CA ASN A 74 -0.16 5.29 -8.67
C ASN A 74 -0.07 5.46 -10.20
N LEU A 75 1.04 5.03 -10.81
CA LEU A 75 1.24 5.01 -12.26
C LEU A 75 0.71 3.72 -12.94
N GLY A 76 0.06 2.83 -12.19
CA GLY A 76 -0.48 1.57 -12.69
C GLY A 76 0.59 0.53 -13.04
N LYS A 77 1.83 0.71 -12.57
CA LYS A 77 2.95 -0.20 -12.80
C LYS A 77 3.12 -1.16 -11.62
N LEU A 78 2.11 -2.00 -11.43
CA LEU A 78 2.00 -2.91 -10.29
C LEU A 78 3.11 -3.97 -10.26
N ASP A 79 3.55 -4.47 -11.40
CA ASP A 79 4.69 -5.40 -11.48
C ASP A 79 5.98 -4.76 -10.92
N GLY A 80 6.19 -3.48 -11.23
CA GLY A 80 7.33 -2.72 -10.72
C GLY A 80 7.25 -2.47 -9.22
N ALA A 81 6.05 -2.17 -8.71
CA ALA A 81 5.80 -2.03 -7.28
C ALA A 81 6.04 -3.36 -6.53
N SER A 82 5.52 -4.47 -7.06
CA SER A 82 5.73 -5.82 -6.53
C SER A 82 7.20 -6.25 -6.57
N TRP A 83 7.91 -5.96 -7.66
CA TRP A 83 9.34 -6.25 -7.78
C TRP A 83 10.18 -5.51 -6.74
N LEU A 84 9.88 -4.23 -6.51
CA LEU A 84 10.55 -3.45 -5.46
C LEU A 84 10.27 -4.04 -4.07
N PHE A 85 9.01 -4.31 -3.77
CA PHE A 85 8.58 -4.86 -2.49
C PHE A 85 9.27 -6.20 -2.19
N GLN A 86 9.30 -7.14 -3.14
CA GLN A 86 9.90 -8.47 -2.95
C GLN A 86 11.41 -8.44 -2.75
N ARG A 87 12.09 -7.36 -3.16
CA ARG A 87 13.55 -7.22 -3.02
C ARG A 87 13.98 -6.43 -1.79
N MET A 88 13.03 -5.87 -1.04
CA MET A 88 13.36 -5.19 0.22
C MET A 88 14.01 -6.18 1.19
N PRO A 89 15.09 -5.80 1.87
CA PRO A 89 15.74 -6.66 2.86
C PRO A 89 14.87 -6.87 4.09
N GLU A 90 14.08 -5.86 4.46
CA GLU A 90 13.14 -5.88 5.57
C GLU A 90 11.88 -5.12 5.18
N TRP A 91 10.72 -5.62 5.61
CA TRP A 91 9.43 -4.94 5.43
C TRP A 91 9.00 -4.32 6.74
N ASP A 92 8.84 -3.01 6.73
CA ASP A 92 8.11 -2.33 7.80
C ASP A 92 6.62 -2.25 7.46
N ILE A 93 5.83 -1.75 8.40
CA ILE A 93 4.39 -1.63 8.18
C ILE A 93 4.03 -0.70 7.02
N VAL A 94 4.86 0.31 6.77
CA VAL A 94 4.65 1.23 5.65
C VAL A 94 4.82 0.48 4.33
N SER A 95 5.80 -0.42 4.23
CA SER A 95 6.04 -1.30 3.08
C SER A 95 4.80 -2.12 2.74
N TRP A 96 4.24 -2.81 3.75
CA TRP A 96 3.03 -3.63 3.60
C TRP A 96 1.83 -2.80 3.14
N ASN A 97 1.62 -1.63 3.74
CA ASN A 97 0.53 -0.75 3.36
C ASN A 97 0.66 -0.22 1.94
N SER A 98 1.88 0.18 1.56
CA SER A 98 2.15 0.69 0.23
C SER A 98 1.81 -0.35 -0.85
N ILE A 99 2.18 -1.61 -0.64
CA ILE A 99 1.92 -2.67 -1.63
C ILE A 99 0.45 -3.12 -1.64
N ILE A 100 -0.19 -3.25 -0.47
CA ILE A 100 -1.61 -3.61 -0.34
C ILE A 100 -2.50 -2.52 -0.95
N SER A 101 -2.24 -1.26 -0.62
CA SER A 101 -2.97 -0.11 -1.18
C SER A 101 -2.81 -0.03 -2.69
N GLY A 102 -1.58 -0.22 -3.19
CA GLY A 102 -1.29 -0.25 -4.62
C GLY A 102 -2.07 -1.34 -5.37
N HIS A 103 -2.29 -2.49 -4.73
CA HIS A 103 -3.06 -3.60 -5.29
C HIS A 103 -4.52 -3.63 -4.85
N SER A 104 -5.05 -2.60 -4.19
CA SER A 104 -6.39 -2.62 -3.56
C SER A 104 -7.57 -2.98 -4.48
N LYS A 105 -7.41 -2.86 -5.80
CA LYS A 105 -8.39 -3.23 -6.83
C LYS A 105 -8.12 -4.61 -7.47
N HIS A 106 -7.14 -5.34 -6.98
CA HIS A 106 -6.65 -6.60 -7.53
C HIS A 106 -6.63 -7.70 -6.44
N PRO A 107 -6.84 -8.98 -6.81
CA PRO A 107 -6.82 -10.09 -5.85
C PRO A 107 -5.51 -10.21 -5.06
N GLU A 108 -4.39 -9.80 -5.63
CA GLU A 108 -3.04 -9.86 -5.04
C GLU A 108 -2.92 -9.08 -3.72
N ALA A 109 -3.80 -8.10 -3.47
CA ALA A 109 -3.87 -7.43 -2.18
C ALA A 109 -4.08 -8.42 -1.02
N LEU A 110 -4.79 -9.53 -1.24
CA LEU A 110 -4.92 -10.61 -0.26
C LEU A 110 -3.62 -11.28 0.07
N LEU A 111 -2.87 -11.65 -0.97
CA LEU A 111 -1.65 -12.41 -0.81
C LEU A 111 -0.66 -11.59 0.03
N TYR A 112 -0.58 -10.29 -0.23
CA TYR A 112 0.22 -9.38 0.59
C TYR A 112 -0.31 -9.22 2.01
N PHE A 113 -1.63 -9.17 2.21
CA PHE A 113 -2.22 -9.10 3.55
C PHE A 113 -1.98 -10.37 4.36
N GLU A 114 -2.19 -11.55 3.78
CA GLU A 114 -1.88 -12.83 4.42
C GLU A 114 -0.39 -12.95 4.76
N GLN A 115 0.47 -12.53 3.85
CA GLN A 115 1.91 -12.52 4.07
C GLN A 115 2.31 -11.60 5.23
N MET A 116 1.69 -10.41 5.32
CA MET A 116 1.87 -9.48 6.45
C MET A 116 1.48 -10.10 7.80
N VAL A 117 0.33 -10.78 7.85
CA VAL A 117 -0.13 -11.45 9.07
C VAL A 117 0.80 -12.60 9.44
N ARG A 118 1.23 -13.41 8.46
CA ARG A 118 2.18 -14.52 8.67
C ARG A 118 3.55 -14.03 9.11
N SER A 119 3.98 -12.83 8.72
CA SER A 119 5.24 -12.22 9.19
C SER A 119 5.15 -11.64 10.60
N GLY A 120 4.03 -11.82 11.30
CA GLY A 120 3.82 -11.30 12.67
C GLY A 120 3.64 -9.78 12.72
N THR A 121 3.44 -9.12 11.58
CA THR A 121 3.16 -7.69 11.51
C THR A 121 1.66 -7.48 11.65
N SER A 122 1.22 -6.98 12.80
CA SER A 122 -0.21 -6.70 13.01
C SER A 122 -0.64 -5.46 12.19
N PRO A 123 -1.77 -5.55 11.45
CA PRO A 123 -2.42 -4.39 10.84
C PRO A 123 -2.69 -3.25 11.85
N ASP A 124 -2.85 -3.58 13.13
CA ASP A 124 -3.31 -2.70 14.22
C ASP A 124 -2.24 -1.71 14.70
N SER A 125 -0.96 -1.92 14.34
CA SER A 125 0.12 -0.99 14.75
C SER A 125 0.11 0.36 13.99
N ILE A 126 -0.77 0.50 12.98
CA ILE A 126 -1.09 1.76 12.29
C ILE A 126 -2.09 2.60 13.11
N THR A 127 -3.12 1.97 13.68
CA THR A 127 -4.21 2.66 14.41
C THR A 127 -3.64 3.58 15.49
N LYS A 128 -2.61 3.10 16.19
CA LYS A 128 -1.96 3.82 17.28
C LYS A 128 -0.93 4.88 16.84
N LYS A 129 -0.32 4.75 15.65
CA LYS A 129 0.84 5.57 15.25
C LYS A 129 0.52 6.65 14.22
N TYR A 130 -0.44 6.42 13.32
CA TYR A 130 -0.74 7.33 12.21
C TYR A 130 -2.21 7.77 12.13
N GLY A 131 -3.08 7.28 13.03
CA GLY A 131 -4.47 7.72 13.12
C GLY A 131 -5.32 7.40 11.88
N VAL A 132 -4.91 6.43 11.08
CA VAL A 132 -5.69 5.94 9.94
C VAL A 132 -6.59 4.82 10.45
N ASP A 133 -7.86 5.17 10.65
CA ASP A 133 -8.92 4.26 11.08
C ASP A 133 -9.29 3.30 9.93
N PRO A 134 -9.17 1.97 10.08
CA PRO A 134 -9.69 1.01 9.13
C PRO A 134 -11.22 1.16 9.04
N ARG A 135 -11.69 2.03 8.14
CA ARG A 135 -13.13 2.26 7.95
C ARG A 135 -13.85 0.98 7.54
N MET A 136 -15.15 0.89 7.84
CA MET A 136 -16.04 -0.22 7.45
C MET A 136 -15.90 -0.67 5.99
N GLU A 137 -15.61 0.26 5.08
CA GLU A 137 -15.40 -0.01 3.66
C GLU A 137 -14.26 -1.00 3.41
N HIS A 138 -13.19 -0.92 4.21
CA HIS A 138 -12.04 -1.82 4.11
C HIS A 138 -12.41 -3.23 4.57
N TYR A 139 -13.17 -3.37 5.67
CA TYR A 139 -13.67 -4.66 6.12
C TYR A 139 -14.68 -5.27 5.14
N ALA A 140 -15.57 -4.47 4.55
CA ALA A 140 -16.50 -4.96 3.53
C ALA A 140 -15.77 -5.45 2.27
N CYS A 141 -14.70 -4.76 1.85
CA CYS A 141 -13.81 -5.25 0.80
C CYS A 141 -13.16 -6.59 1.21
N MET A 142 -12.61 -6.67 2.42
CA MET A 142 -12.00 -7.90 2.94
C MET A 142 -12.98 -9.08 2.95
N VAL A 143 -14.24 -8.88 3.32
CA VAL A 143 -15.26 -9.94 3.28
C VAL A 143 -15.51 -10.45 1.87
N ASN A 144 -15.68 -9.55 0.90
CA ASN A 144 -15.88 -9.94 -0.51
C ASN A 144 -14.69 -10.67 -1.11
N ILE A 145 -13.52 -10.34 -0.59
CA ILE A 145 -12.25 -10.86 -0.96
C ILE A 145 -12.05 -12.28 -0.36
N TYR A 146 -12.28 -12.49 0.94
CA TYR A 146 -12.29 -13.83 1.55
C TYR A 146 -13.33 -14.76 0.91
N ARG A 147 -14.50 -14.23 0.56
CA ARG A 147 -15.51 -14.94 -0.24
C ARG A 147 -14.95 -15.45 -1.57
N SER A 148 -14.17 -14.63 -2.28
CA SER A 148 -13.58 -15.03 -3.57
C SER A 148 -12.49 -16.10 -3.44
N ALA A 149 -11.92 -16.24 -2.25
CA ALA A 149 -10.96 -17.27 -1.89
C ALA A 149 -11.63 -18.50 -1.22
N GLU A 150 -12.97 -18.52 -1.12
CA GLU A 150 -13.75 -19.56 -0.43
C GLU A 150 -13.46 -19.72 1.09
N LEU A 151 -12.79 -18.73 1.68
CA LEU A 151 -12.40 -18.67 3.09
C LEU A 151 -13.47 -17.94 3.92
N ILE A 152 -14.71 -18.44 3.89
CA ILE A 152 -15.85 -17.75 4.53
C ILE A 152 -15.74 -17.75 6.05
N ASP A 153 -15.19 -18.81 6.65
CA ASP A 153 -15.02 -18.88 8.11
C ASP A 153 -13.96 -17.89 8.59
N GLU A 154 -12.90 -17.69 7.81
CA GLU A 154 -11.87 -16.67 8.06
C GLU A 154 -12.43 -15.25 7.90
N ALA A 155 -13.34 -15.04 6.93
CA ALA A 155 -14.07 -13.78 6.79
C ALA A 155 -14.88 -13.47 8.05
N PHE A 156 -15.54 -14.49 8.62
CA PHE A 156 -16.32 -14.35 9.84
C PHE A 156 -15.43 -14.06 11.05
N ASN A 157 -14.37 -14.85 11.24
CA ASN A 157 -13.42 -14.67 12.36
C ASN A 157 -12.73 -13.31 12.29
N MET A 158 -12.43 -12.81 11.09
CA MET A 158 -11.93 -11.44 10.93
C MET A 158 -12.94 -10.39 11.42
N ILE A 159 -14.24 -10.53 11.12
CA ILE A 159 -15.26 -9.59 11.60
C ILE A 159 -15.40 -9.66 13.13
N VAL A 160 -15.42 -10.87 13.70
CA VAL A 160 -15.74 -11.07 15.12
C VAL A 160 -14.54 -10.81 16.02
N GLU A 161 -13.35 -11.25 15.63
CA GLU A 161 -12.16 -11.25 16.49
C GLU A 161 -11.22 -10.08 16.21
N ARG A 162 -11.28 -9.49 15.00
CA ARG A 162 -10.29 -8.50 14.56
C ARG A 162 -10.86 -7.11 14.32
N MET A 163 -12.18 -6.93 14.19
CA MET A 163 -12.75 -5.58 14.10
C MET A 163 -12.72 -4.89 15.47
N GLU A 164 -12.03 -3.74 15.51
CA GLU A 164 -11.91 -2.91 16.72
C GLU A 164 -13.20 -2.13 17.07
N PHE A 165 -14.23 -2.18 16.21
CA PHE A 165 -15.53 -1.53 16.41
C PHE A 165 -16.67 -2.40 15.87
N GLU A 166 -17.88 -2.18 16.39
CA GLU A 166 -19.06 -2.97 16.03
C GLU A 166 -19.31 -2.94 14.52
N ALA A 167 -19.36 -4.13 13.92
CA ALA A 167 -19.65 -4.30 12.51
C ALA A 167 -21.05 -3.77 12.18
N ARG A 168 -21.11 -2.71 11.38
CA ARG A 168 -22.39 -2.12 10.92
C ARG A 168 -23.00 -2.94 9.77
N PRO A 169 -24.26 -2.69 9.40
CA PRO A 169 -24.98 -3.46 8.38
C PRO A 169 -24.26 -3.59 7.03
N THR A 170 -23.35 -2.68 6.69
CA THR A 170 -22.52 -2.75 5.49
C THR A 170 -21.61 -3.97 5.47
N VAL A 171 -20.96 -4.29 6.59
CA VAL A 171 -20.04 -5.43 6.72
C VAL A 171 -20.82 -6.73 6.85
N TRP A 172 -21.87 -6.75 7.68
CA TRP A 172 -22.77 -7.90 7.78
C TRP A 172 -23.53 -8.17 6.48
N GLY A 173 -23.88 -7.13 5.71
CA GLY A 173 -24.50 -7.25 4.40
C GLY A 173 -23.55 -7.88 3.37
N ALA A 174 -22.29 -7.47 3.35
CA ALA A 174 -21.25 -8.11 2.55
C ALA A 174 -21.06 -9.59 2.96
N MET A 175 -21.12 -9.87 4.26
CA MET A 175 -20.97 -11.23 4.81
C MET A 175 -22.16 -12.13 4.45
N LEU A 176 -23.38 -11.64 4.59
CA LEU A 176 -24.59 -12.35 4.19
C LEU A 176 -24.61 -12.61 2.68
N TYR A 177 -24.21 -11.61 1.89
CA TYR A 177 -24.05 -11.78 0.45
C TYR A 177 -23.03 -12.88 0.14
N ALA A 178 -21.85 -12.83 0.77
CA ALA A 178 -20.82 -13.84 0.64
C ALA A 178 -21.32 -15.26 0.94
N CYS A 179 -22.00 -15.46 2.07
CA CYS A 179 -22.58 -16.74 2.46
C CYS A 179 -23.67 -17.23 1.49
N SER A 180 -24.53 -16.32 1.01
CA SER A 180 -25.62 -16.67 0.08
C SER A 180 -25.10 -17.15 -1.28
N VAL A 181 -24.03 -16.54 -1.77
CA VAL A 181 -23.38 -16.91 -3.04
C VAL A 181 -22.65 -18.23 -2.88
N HIS A 182 -21.95 -18.46 -1.76
CA HIS A 182 -21.23 -19.72 -1.51
C HIS A 182 -22.17 -20.92 -1.40
N ARG A 183 -23.33 -20.78 -0.71
CA ARG A 183 -24.35 -21.84 -0.69
C ARG A 183 -24.85 -22.21 -2.09
N ASN A 184 -24.96 -21.23 -2.98
CA ASN A 184 -25.35 -21.47 -4.38
C ASN A 184 -24.25 -22.15 -5.19
N ILE A 185 -22.97 -21.95 -4.87
CA ILE A 185 -21.84 -22.65 -5.50
C ILE A 185 -21.84 -24.12 -5.08
N GLN A 186 -21.97 -24.41 -3.78
CA GLN A 186 -22.05 -25.79 -3.29
C GLN A 186 -23.23 -26.57 -3.89
N ILE A 187 -24.40 -25.94 -4.06
CA ILE A 187 -25.57 -26.58 -4.72
C ILE A 187 -25.30 -26.86 -6.20
N ARG A 188 -24.51 -26.01 -6.89
CA ARG A 188 -24.15 -26.21 -8.31
C ARG A 188 -23.10 -27.30 -8.52
N GLU A 189 -22.27 -27.58 -7.53
CA GLU A 189 -21.26 -28.65 -7.62
C GLU A 189 -21.84 -30.05 -7.36
N ILE A 190 -23.05 -30.13 -6.79
CA ILE A 190 -23.75 -31.39 -6.45
C ILE A 190 -24.76 -31.80 -7.55
N ALA A 191 -25.08 -30.91 -8.49
CA ALA A 191 -26.05 -31.13 -9.57
C ALA A 191 -25.36 -31.44 -10.91
#